data_AF-A0A7J9H167-F1
#
_entry.id   AF-A0A7J9H167-F1
#
_cell.length_a   1.000
_cell.length_b   1.000
_cell.length_c   1.000
_cell.angle_alpha   90.00
_cell.angle_beta   90.00
_cell.angle_gamma   90.00
#
_symmetry.space_group_name_H-M   'P 1'
#
loop_
_entity.id
_entity.type
_entity.pdbx_description
1 polymer ?
#
loop_
_entity_poly.entity_id
_entity_poly.type
_entity_poly.pdbx_seq_one_letter_code
_entity_poly.pdbx_strand_id
1 'polypeptide(L)'
;NVYKVTGDDFNSCNVPSNNSLPLVTGNDKINLAAAGNKWYICGFNDHCHQGMKLKITVLDGPAPAPAPNAASTLLPKRPISR
;
A
#
# COMPACT_ATOMS: atom_id res chain seq x y z
N ASN A 1 2.10 9.95 -11.11
CA ASN A 1 3.44 9.80 -10.50
C ASN A 1 3.26 9.60 -9.00
N VAL A 2 4.31 9.23 -8.26
CA VAL A 2 4.21 9.01 -6.81
C VAL A 2 5.36 9.73 -6.10
N TYR A 3 5.03 10.60 -5.15
CA TYR A 3 5.98 11.25 -4.24
C TYR A 3 5.90 10.60 -2.87
N LYS A 4 7.06 10.35 -2.26
CA LYS A 4 7.14 10.13 -0.81
C LYS A 4 7.18 11.49 -0.13
N VAL A 5 6.34 11.69 0.88
CA VAL A 5 6.17 12.99 1.54
C VAL A 5 6.13 12.86 3.06
N THR A 6 6.16 14.00 3.75
CA THR A 6 5.92 14.07 5.20
C THR A 6 4.43 13.94 5.51
N GLY A 7 4.08 13.78 6.80
CA GLY A 7 2.67 13.77 7.22
C GLY A 7 1.95 15.09 6.98
N ASP A 8 2.65 16.21 7.12
CA ASP A 8 2.09 17.55 6.88
C ASP A 8 1.83 17.75 5.38
N ASP A 9 2.82 17.45 4.55
CA ASP A 9 2.70 17.53 3.09
C ASP A 9 1.63 16.57 2.56
N PHE A 10 1.46 15.41 3.19
CA PHE A 10 0.36 14.51 2.88
C PHE A 10 -1.00 15.14 3.15
N ASN A 11 -1.16 15.87 4.25
CA ASN A 11 -2.42 16.51 4.62
C ASN A 11 -2.74 17.70 3.72
N SER A 12 -1.74 18.53 3.43
CA SER A 12 -1.87 19.71 2.56
C SER A 12 -1.74 19.40 1.06
N CYS A 13 -1.44 18.16 0.68
CA CYS A 13 -1.15 17.76 -0.69
C CYS A 13 0.00 18.57 -1.32
N ASN A 14 1.00 18.95 -0.50
CA ASN A 14 2.18 19.65 -0.97
C ASN A 14 3.11 18.69 -1.73
N VAL A 15 3.40 19.02 -2.99
CA VAL A 15 4.42 18.34 -3.77
C VAL A 15 5.79 18.93 -3.42
N PRO A 16 6.77 18.13 -2.98
CA PRO A 16 8.09 18.64 -2.63
C PRO A 16 8.77 19.32 -3.81
N SER A 17 9.32 20.51 -3.60
CA SER A 17 9.99 21.31 -4.63
C SER A 17 11.49 21.02 -4.75
N ASN A 18 12.12 20.36 -3.77
CA ASN A 18 13.59 20.20 -3.70
C ASN A 18 14.00 18.72 -3.59
N ASN A 19 14.84 18.26 -4.53
CA ASN A 19 15.58 16.97 -4.55
C ASN A 19 14.79 15.65 -4.40
N SER A 20 13.48 15.67 -4.13
CA SER A 20 12.66 14.47 -4.11
C SER A 20 12.13 14.20 -5.51
N LEU A 21 12.77 13.29 -6.23
CA LEU A 21 12.25 12.84 -7.52
C LEU A 21 11.02 11.93 -7.32
N PRO A 22 9.98 12.09 -8.14
CA PRO A 22 8.86 11.16 -8.12
C PRO A 22 9.23 9.81 -8.72
N LEU A 23 8.48 8.79 -8.33
CA LEU A 23 8.40 7.52 -9.04
C LEU A 23 7.40 7.66 -10.21
N VAL A 24 7.78 7.16 -11.39
CA VAL A 24 7.09 7.46 -12.66
C VAL A 24 6.97 6.28 -13.61
N THR A 25 7.35 5.06 -13.20
CA THR A 25 7.37 3.91 -14.12
C THR A 25 5.98 3.35 -14.40
N GLY A 26 4.99 3.68 -13.55
CA GLY A 26 3.66 3.08 -13.59
C GLY A 26 3.58 1.69 -12.94
N ASN A 27 4.73 1.11 -12.57
CA ASN A 27 4.85 -0.12 -11.79
C ASN A 27 5.95 0.04 -10.73
N ASP A 28 5.81 1.07 -9.91
CA ASP A 28 6.82 1.48 -8.95
C ASP A 28 6.84 0.54 -7.73
N LYS A 29 8.03 0.08 -7.33
CA LYS A 29 8.22 -0.77 -6.14
C LYS A 29 8.83 0.04 -5.01
N ILE A 30 8.20 0.02 -3.84
CA ILE A 30 8.64 0.74 -2.65
C ILE A 30 8.92 -0.26 -1.54
N ASN A 31 10.17 -0.30 -1.07
CA ASN A 31 10.54 -1.12 0.08
C ASN A 31 10.18 -0.42 1.40
N LEU A 32 9.47 -1.10 2.28
CA LEU A 32 9.01 -0.59 3.58
C LEU A 32 9.89 -1.14 4.72
N ALA A 33 11.15 -0.72 4.76
CA ALA A 33 12.17 -1.31 5.63
C ALA A 33 12.10 -0.92 7.11
N ALA A 34 11.49 0.24 7.44
CA ALA A 34 11.47 0.78 8.79
C ALA A 34 10.03 1.03 9.25
N ALA A 35 9.78 0.75 10.53
CA ALA A 35 8.50 1.00 11.16
C ALA A 35 8.09 2.48 11.16
N GLY A 36 6.84 2.72 11.53
CA GLY A 36 6.20 4.01 11.52
C GLY A 36 5.53 4.34 10.19
N ASN A 37 4.86 5.49 10.18
CA ASN A 37 4.06 5.93 9.06
C ASN A 37 4.92 6.26 7.83
N LYS A 38 4.38 5.95 6.66
CA LYS A 38 4.92 6.28 5.35
C LYS A 38 3.78 6.91 4.54
N TRP A 39 4.04 8.07 3.95
CA TRP A 39 3.03 8.85 3.24
C TRP A 39 3.44 9.04 1.79
N TYR A 40 2.46 8.85 0.91
CA TYR A 40 2.63 8.96 -0.52
C TYR A 40 1.47 9.72 -1.14
N ILE A 41 1.77 10.56 -2.14
CA ILE A 41 0.78 11.33 -2.89
C ILE A 41 1.06 11.22 -4.39
N CYS A 42 0.01 11.38 -5.19
CA CYS A 42 0.20 11.74 -6.60
C CYS A 42 0.41 13.25 -6.70
N GLY A 43 1.51 13.65 -7.35
CA GLY A 43 1.83 15.07 -7.56
C GLY A 43 1.29 15.64 -8.86
N PHE A 44 0.48 14.87 -9.60
CA PHE A 44 -0.27 15.42 -10.72
C PHE A 44 -1.42 16.28 -10.16
N ASN A 45 -1.67 17.40 -10.83
CA ASN A 45 -2.58 18.45 -10.36
C ASN A 45 -3.89 17.87 -9.79
N ASP A 46 -4.36 18.41 -8.67
CA ASP A 46 -5.62 18.07 -7.97
C ASP A 46 -5.86 16.59 -7.58
N HIS A 47 -5.13 15.61 -8.13
CA HIS A 47 -5.33 14.19 -7.87
C HIS A 47 -5.21 13.86 -6.37
N CYS A 48 -4.26 14.47 -5.67
CA CYS A 48 -4.11 14.27 -4.23
C CYS A 48 -5.33 14.77 -3.44
N HIS A 49 -5.87 15.95 -3.77
CA HIS A 49 -7.06 16.50 -3.13
C HIS A 49 -8.31 15.67 -3.42
N GLN A 50 -8.37 15.06 -4.60
CA GLN A 50 -9.39 14.09 -4.99
C GLN A 50 -9.20 12.69 -4.36
N GLY A 51 -8.19 12.52 -3.50
CA GLY A 51 -7.99 11.29 -2.73
C GLY A 51 -6.93 10.33 -3.26
N MET A 52 -6.16 10.69 -4.30
CA MET A 52 -5.02 9.91 -4.79
C MET A 52 -3.80 10.09 -3.88
N LYS A 53 -3.91 9.55 -2.67
CA LYS A 53 -2.93 9.60 -1.59
C LYS A 53 -3.02 8.33 -0.74
N LEU A 54 -1.89 7.85 -0.23
CA LEU A 54 -1.80 6.63 0.57
C LEU A 54 -0.95 6.85 1.83
N LYS A 55 -1.51 6.49 2.99
CA LYS A 55 -0.76 6.36 4.25
C LYS A 55 -0.61 4.87 4.57
N ILE A 56 0.61 4.43 4.84
CA ILE A 56 0.93 3.08 5.28
C ILE A 56 1.52 3.16 6.67
N THR A 57 0.97 2.41 7.63
CA THR A 57 1.58 2.22 8.95
C THR A 57 2.37 0.93 8.93
N VAL A 58 3.71 1.03 9.00
CA VAL A 58 4.58 -0.14 9.12
C VAL A 58 4.74 -0.44 10.61
N LEU A 59 4.31 -1.62 11.04
CA LEU A 59 4.44 -2.05 12.43
C LEU A 59 5.85 -2.60 12.68
N ASP A 60 6.36 -2.42 13.90
CA ASP A 60 7.53 -3.14 14.37
C ASP A 60 7.20 -4.61 14.64
N GLY A 61 8.17 -5.49 14.43
CA GLY A 61 8.08 -6.91 14.74
C GLY A 61 7.99 -7.83 13.52
N PRO A 62 8.01 -9.16 13.74
CA PRO A 62 7.98 -10.14 12.67
C PRO A 62 6.66 -10.05 11.89
N ALA A 63 6.76 -10.24 10.57
CA ALA A 63 5.59 -10.31 9.71
C ALA A 63 4.62 -11.40 10.21
N PRO A 64 3.30 -11.18 10.16
CA PRO A 64 2.34 -12.22 10.47
C PRO A 64 2.60 -13.46 9.62
N ALA A 65 2.40 -14.64 10.19
CA ALA A 65 2.45 -15.87 9.42
C ALA A 65 1.50 -15.77 8.21
N PRO A 66 1.88 -16.29 7.03
CA PRO A 66 0.98 -16.34 5.89
C PRO A 66 -0.35 -16.97 6.29
N ALA A 67 -1.47 -16.44 5.76
CA ALA A 67 -2.75 -17.06 5.97
C ALA A 67 -2.70 -18.52 5.49
N PRO A 68 -3.31 -19.49 6.22
CA PRO A 68 -3.37 -20.86 5.75
C PRO A 68 -4.05 -20.88 4.37
N ASN A 69 -3.41 -21.51 3.39
CA ASN A 69 -4.06 -21.76 2.11
C ASN A 69 -5.31 -22.59 2.40
N ALA A 70 -6.50 -22.07 2.10
CA ALA A 70 -7.71 -22.86 2.08
C ALA A 70 -7.61 -23.84 0.91
N ALA A 71 -6.90 -24.96 1.11
CA ALA A 71 -7.02 -26.12 0.26
C ALA A 71 -8.47 -26.57 0.42
N SER A 72 -9.29 -26.25 -0.59
CA SER A 72 -10.69 -26.64 -0.68
C SER A 72 -10.77 -28.15 -0.48
N THR A 73 -11.14 -28.57 0.73
CA THR A 73 -11.53 -29.94 1.02
C THR A 73 -12.81 -30.20 0.26
N LEU A 74 -12.68 -30.55 -1.02
CA LEU A 74 -13.68 -31.29 -1.76
C LEU A 74 -13.80 -32.65 -1.07
N LEU A 75 -14.55 -32.68 0.04
CA LEU A 75 -15.12 -33.90 0.56
C LEU A 75 -16.05 -34.43 -0.54
N PRO A 76 -15.79 -35.61 -1.13
CA PRO A 76 -16.78 -36.23 -1.99
C PRO A 76 -18.00 -36.53 -1.11
N LYS A 77 -19.10 -35.82 -1.35
CA LYS A 77 -20.41 -36.16 -0.77
C LYS A 77 -20.72 -37.58 -1.20
N ARG A 78 -20.66 -38.52 -0.27
CA ARG A 78 -21.12 -39.89 -0.46
C ARG A 78 -22.63 -39.84 -0.75
N PRO A 79 -23.12 -40.31 -1.90
CA PRO A 79 -24.56 -40.37 -2.12
C PRO A 79 -25.16 -41.43 -1.19
N ILE A 80 -26.21 -41.04 -0.47
CA ILE A 80 -27.05 -41.97 0.30
C ILE A 80 -27.92 -42.72 -0.71
N SER A 81 -27.72 -44.03 -0.85
CA SER A 81 -28.63 -44.91 -1.58
C SER A 81 -29.93 -45.06 -0.79
N ARG A 82 -31.05 -44.96 -1.50
CA ARG A 82 -32.38 -45.39 -1.02
C ARG A 82 -32.43 -46.89 -0.83
#